data_AF-A0A9P2E2P8-F1
#
_entry.id   AF-A0A9P2E2P8-F1
#
_cell.length_a   1.000
_cell.length_b   1.000
_cell.length_c   1.000
_cell.angle_alpha   90.00
_cell.angle_beta   90.00
_cell.angle_gamma   90.00
#
_symmetry.space_group_name_H-M   'P 1'
#
loop_
_entity.id
_entity.type
_entity.pdbx_description
1 polymer ?
#
loop_
_entity_poly.entity_id
_entity_poly.type
_entity_poly.pdbx_seq_one_letter_code
_entity_poly.pdbx_strand_id
1 'polypeptide(L)'
;MVKKTEKKQLKGSHQAEPDAVKFERMEDWFQGFTVDQYVHLKDSGMKDSDLVDLLDIPVAILRHWKMLHGLASYPASIFEVTTKEQEKYYYKALKQRDLRHLLRQAGIQARSITEIPGDEWESFYVSLDGADSYTTLGLLEQEVVLGLLAHLEPVLETQAAEVCVPVGTYKVIRYGGNNGGQIVNFVQPHRAQKGKKGKPVQLLVKGRIQTAIKPGMYVVKNSLKEVMCYTSKEFFMLFDLLQDTKYRPNG
;
A
#
# COMPACT_ATOMS: atom_id res chain seq x y z
N MET A 1 2.44 50.91 66.92
CA MET A 1 1.10 50.34 67.16
C MET A 1 0.21 50.93 66.07
N VAL A 2 -0.45 50.22 65.16
CA VAL A 2 -1.27 49.01 65.27
C VAL A 2 -1.07 48.12 64.02
N LYS A 3 -1.22 46.81 64.24
CA LYS A 3 -1.03 45.67 63.33
C LYS A 3 -2.26 45.40 62.43
N LYS A 4 -1.98 44.72 61.30
CA LYS A 4 -2.82 43.78 60.53
C LYS A 4 -4.02 44.40 59.78
N THR A 5 -4.37 43.97 58.56
CA THR A 5 -4.59 42.57 58.20
C THR A 5 -4.44 42.32 56.69
N GLU A 6 -3.68 41.28 56.36
CA GLU A 6 -3.57 40.66 55.04
C GLU A 6 -4.93 40.11 54.58
N LYS A 7 -5.35 40.45 53.36
CA LYS A 7 -6.44 39.74 52.67
C LYS A 7 -5.89 38.45 52.08
N LYS A 8 -6.23 37.35 52.76
CA LYS A 8 -6.12 35.95 52.31
C LYS A 8 -6.80 35.81 50.94
N GLN A 9 -6.02 35.54 49.88
CA GLN A 9 -6.55 34.95 48.65
C GLN A 9 -6.94 33.50 48.96
N LEU A 10 -8.24 33.20 48.97
CA LEU A 10 -8.70 31.84 48.74
C LEU A 10 -8.50 31.52 47.25
N LYS A 11 -7.38 30.87 46.93
CA LYS A 11 -7.28 30.07 45.70
C LYS A 11 -8.20 28.87 45.90
N GLY A 12 -9.41 28.95 45.39
CA GLY A 12 -10.20 27.75 45.09
C GLY A 12 -9.41 26.91 44.11
N SER A 13 -9.11 25.68 44.50
CA SER A 13 -8.48 24.68 43.66
C SER A 13 -9.40 24.38 42.47
N HIS A 14 -9.09 24.91 41.29
CA HIS A 14 -9.50 24.25 40.06
C HIS A 14 -8.73 22.93 39.99
N GLN A 15 -9.30 21.89 40.61
CA GLN A 15 -8.96 20.53 40.20
C GLN A 15 -9.32 20.45 38.72
N ALA A 16 -8.32 20.20 37.87
CA ALA A 16 -8.58 19.88 36.49
C ALA A 16 -9.49 18.65 36.48
N GLU A 17 -10.74 18.81 36.04
CA GLU A 17 -11.60 17.67 35.77
C GLU A 17 -10.86 16.72 34.81
N PRO A 18 -10.90 15.40 35.04
CA PRO A 18 -10.28 14.45 34.13
C PRO A 18 -10.85 14.64 32.73
N ASP A 19 -9.99 14.70 31.72
CA ASP A 19 -10.39 14.91 30.32
C ASP A 19 -11.57 14.00 29.91
N ALA A 20 -11.64 12.76 30.43
CA ALA A 20 -12.72 11.81 30.19
C ALA A 20 -14.14 12.33 30.53
N VAL A 21 -14.32 13.10 31.61
CA VAL A 21 -15.62 13.63 32.04
C VAL A 21 -16.11 14.76 31.10
N LYS A 22 -15.19 15.49 30.49
CA LYS A 22 -15.51 16.49 29.46
C LYS A 22 -15.91 15.86 28.12
N PHE A 23 -15.47 14.63 27.86
CA PHE A 23 -15.75 13.90 26.63
C PHE A 23 -17.04 13.07 26.67
N GLU A 24 -17.46 12.52 27.82
CA GLU A 24 -18.80 11.91 27.95
C GLU A 24 -19.91 12.95 27.67
N ARG A 25 -19.74 14.19 28.14
CA ARG A 25 -20.64 15.32 27.81
C ARG A 25 -20.64 15.67 26.31
N MET A 26 -19.59 15.30 25.57
CA MET A 26 -19.43 15.62 24.15
C MET A 26 -20.20 14.67 23.24
N GLU A 27 -20.24 13.36 23.56
CA GLU A 27 -21.04 12.38 22.82
C GLU A 27 -22.55 12.60 23.04
N ASP A 28 -22.94 12.89 24.29
CA ASP A 28 -24.30 13.31 24.63
C ASP A 28 -24.71 14.59 23.89
N TRP A 29 -23.77 15.52 23.70
CA TRP A 29 -24.01 16.75 22.94
C TRP A 29 -24.15 16.51 21.43
N PHE A 30 -23.30 15.66 20.82
CA PHE A 30 -23.43 15.31 19.40
C PHE A 30 -24.77 14.63 19.08
N GLN A 31 -25.33 13.88 20.03
CA GLN A 31 -26.63 13.22 19.88
C GLN A 31 -27.81 14.16 20.16
N GLY A 32 -27.65 15.16 21.02
CA GLY A 32 -28.74 16.03 21.48
C GLY A 32 -28.80 17.43 20.86
N PHE A 33 -27.69 17.97 20.35
CA PHE A 33 -27.63 19.33 19.78
C PHE A 33 -27.97 19.33 18.29
N THR A 34 -29.04 20.03 17.92
CA THR A 34 -29.59 19.99 16.56
C THR A 34 -29.21 21.21 15.73
N VAL A 35 -29.33 21.08 14.40
CA VAL A 35 -29.15 22.19 13.45
C VAL A 35 -30.10 23.35 13.76
N ASP A 36 -31.36 23.06 14.09
CA ASP A 36 -32.34 24.09 14.41
C ASP A 36 -31.98 24.88 15.67
N GLN A 37 -31.48 24.19 16.70
CA GLN A 37 -30.99 24.85 17.92
C GLN A 37 -29.80 25.76 17.62
N TYR A 38 -28.87 25.30 16.78
CA TYR A 38 -27.74 26.11 16.34
C TYR A 38 -28.23 27.37 15.61
N VAL A 39 -29.08 27.22 14.60
CA VAL A 39 -29.62 28.35 13.82
C VAL A 39 -30.35 29.34 14.71
N HIS A 40 -31.20 28.88 15.64
CA HIS A 40 -31.91 29.74 16.57
C HIS A 40 -30.96 30.57 17.45
N LEU A 41 -29.88 29.95 17.95
CA LEU A 41 -28.86 30.66 18.73
C LEU A 41 -28.09 31.66 17.87
N LYS A 42 -27.80 31.33 16.60
CA LYS A 42 -27.18 32.28 15.66
C LYS A 42 -28.08 33.48 15.35
N ASP A 43 -29.37 33.25 15.14
CA ASP A 43 -30.35 34.31 14.86
C ASP A 43 -30.51 35.27 16.05
N SER A 44 -30.29 34.78 17.28
CA SER A 44 -30.23 35.62 18.48
C SER A 44 -28.96 36.49 18.59
N GLY A 45 -28.02 36.36 17.66
CA GLY A 45 -26.75 37.10 17.65
C GLY A 45 -25.59 36.43 18.39
N MET A 46 -25.74 35.19 18.85
CA MET A 46 -24.71 34.47 19.59
C MET A 46 -23.51 34.13 18.71
N LYS A 47 -22.29 34.38 19.18
CA LYS A 47 -21.06 34.02 18.46
C LYS A 47 -20.67 32.58 18.73
N ASP A 48 -19.88 32.01 17.83
CA ASP A 48 -19.36 30.65 17.99
C ASP A 48 -18.44 30.53 19.23
N SER A 49 -17.78 31.62 19.64
CA SER A 49 -17.05 31.69 20.92
C SER A 49 -17.99 31.52 22.12
N ASP A 50 -19.11 32.22 22.09
CA ASP A 50 -20.08 32.24 23.18
C ASP A 50 -20.78 30.89 23.30
N LEU A 51 -21.00 30.21 22.17
CA LEU A 51 -21.50 28.83 22.11
C LEU A 51 -20.51 27.83 22.71
N VAL A 52 -19.24 27.94 22.36
CA VAL A 52 -18.17 27.08 22.90
C VAL A 52 -18.08 27.24 24.42
N ASP A 53 -18.14 28.48 24.91
CA ASP A 53 -18.09 28.77 26.34
C ASP A 53 -19.38 28.34 27.07
N LEU A 54 -20.56 28.56 26.46
CA LEU A 54 -21.86 28.17 27.01
C LEU A 54 -22.01 26.65 27.14
N LEU A 55 -21.50 25.92 26.15
CA LEU A 55 -21.63 24.47 26.04
C LEU A 55 -20.42 23.73 26.65
N ASP A 56 -19.39 24.46 27.11
CA ASP A 56 -18.13 23.93 27.63
C ASP A 56 -17.48 22.90 26.69
N ILE A 57 -17.53 23.17 25.38
CA ILE A 57 -16.96 22.28 24.33
C ILE A 57 -15.71 22.90 23.70
N PRO A 58 -14.70 22.12 23.30
CA PRO A 58 -13.59 22.66 22.53
C PRO A 58 -14.03 23.22 21.17
N VAL A 59 -13.43 24.34 20.73
CA VAL A 59 -13.70 24.96 19.41
C VAL A 59 -13.58 23.96 18.24
N ALA A 60 -12.68 22.98 18.35
CA ALA A 60 -12.51 21.94 17.35
C ALA A 60 -13.78 21.07 17.16
N ILE A 61 -14.51 20.81 18.25
CA ILE A 61 -15.74 20.02 18.25
C ILE A 61 -16.87 20.74 17.53
N LEU A 62 -17.08 22.02 17.84
CA LEU A 62 -18.07 22.83 17.13
C LEU A 62 -17.77 22.90 15.63
N ARG A 63 -16.49 22.99 15.23
CA ARG A 63 -16.10 22.96 13.81
C ARG A 63 -16.39 21.62 13.14
N HIS A 64 -16.08 20.52 13.82
CA HIS A 64 -16.36 19.16 13.35
C HIS A 64 -17.87 18.97 13.13
N TRP A 65 -18.68 19.32 14.13
CA TRP A 65 -20.14 19.27 14.06
C TRP A 65 -20.70 20.13 12.91
N LYS A 66 -20.24 21.37 12.77
CA LYS A 66 -20.65 22.24 11.67
C LYS A 66 -20.35 21.66 10.28
N MET A 67 -19.26 20.92 10.11
CA MET A 67 -18.99 20.25 8.83
C MET A 67 -19.87 19.03 8.60
N LEU A 68 -20.08 18.18 9.62
CA LEU A 68 -20.97 17.03 9.52
C LEU A 68 -22.40 17.43 9.11
N HIS A 69 -22.84 18.61 9.55
CA HIS A 69 -24.17 19.15 9.22
C HIS A 69 -24.17 20.14 8.05
N GLY A 70 -23.08 20.29 7.30
CA GLY A 70 -23.02 21.16 6.11
C GLY A 70 -23.14 22.67 6.41
N LEU A 71 -22.95 23.09 7.66
CA LEU A 71 -23.04 24.48 8.12
C LEU A 71 -21.74 25.27 7.94
N ALA A 72 -20.64 24.58 7.63
CA ALA A 72 -19.37 25.17 7.26
C ALA A 72 -18.53 24.21 6.41
N SER A 73 -17.65 24.77 5.58
CA SER A 73 -16.60 24.02 4.88
C SER A 73 -15.24 24.51 5.36
N TYR A 74 -14.40 23.59 5.81
CA TYR A 74 -13.01 23.87 6.19
C TYR A 74 -12.09 22.93 5.42
N PRO A 75 -10.89 23.38 5.03
CA PRO A 75 -9.90 22.48 4.43
C PRO A 75 -9.53 21.40 5.44
N ALA A 76 -9.58 20.15 4.99
CA ALA A 76 -9.17 18.98 5.73
C ALA A 76 -7.92 18.36 5.10
N SER A 77 -7.14 17.67 5.91
CA SER A 77 -5.96 16.90 5.47
C SER A 77 -6.22 15.41 5.68
N ILE A 78 -5.54 14.59 4.88
CA ILE A 78 -5.50 13.14 5.07
C ILE A 78 -4.19 12.76 5.75
N PHE A 79 -4.29 11.89 6.74
CA PHE A 79 -3.15 11.39 7.52
C PHE A 79 -3.07 9.87 7.42
N GLU A 80 -1.88 9.35 7.13
CA GLU A 80 -1.52 7.95 7.35
C GLU A 80 -1.10 7.78 8.82
N VAL A 81 -1.69 6.79 9.48
CA VAL A 81 -1.38 6.41 10.86
C VAL A 81 -0.90 4.98 10.85
N THR A 82 0.35 4.77 11.24
CA THR A 82 0.93 3.43 11.38
C THR A 82 0.89 3.02 12.84
N THR A 83 0.36 1.84 13.16
CA THR A 83 0.38 1.30 14.54
C THR A 83 1.70 0.62 14.87
N LYS A 84 1.83 0.12 16.10
CA LYS A 84 3.01 -0.67 16.49
C LYS A 84 3.02 -2.02 15.78
N GLU A 85 1.84 -2.54 15.50
CA GLU A 85 1.53 -3.80 14.82
C GLU A 85 1.69 -3.69 13.29
N GLN A 86 2.11 -2.53 12.79
CA GLN A 86 2.28 -2.19 11.37
C GLN A 86 0.97 -2.12 10.55
N GLU A 87 -0.17 -2.02 11.21
CA GLU A 87 -1.43 -1.67 10.54
C GLU A 87 -1.36 -0.21 10.08
N LYS A 88 -2.01 0.06 8.96
CA LYS A 88 -2.13 1.41 8.40
C LYS A 88 -3.57 1.87 8.42
N TYR A 89 -3.81 3.04 8.99
CA TYR A 89 -5.11 3.71 8.96
C TYR A 89 -4.98 5.04 8.22
N TYR A 90 -5.94 5.36 7.38
CA TYR A 90 -6.03 6.64 6.69
C TYR A 90 -7.18 7.42 7.27
N TYR A 91 -6.91 8.62 7.80
CA TYR A 91 -7.91 9.46 8.43
C TYR A 91 -7.98 10.83 7.76
N LYS A 92 -9.19 11.33 7.54
CA LYS A 92 -9.46 12.72 7.17
C LYS A 92 -9.71 13.54 8.44
N ALA A 93 -8.89 14.55 8.69
CA ALA A 93 -9.00 15.43 9.85
C ALA A 93 -8.65 16.87 9.50
N LEU A 94 -9.22 17.84 10.22
CA LEU A 94 -8.89 19.26 10.03
C LEU A 94 -7.45 19.59 10.40
N LYS A 95 -6.96 18.95 11.47
CA LYS A 95 -5.59 19.09 11.97
C LYS A 95 -5.14 17.80 12.64
N GLN A 96 -3.83 17.60 12.70
CA GLN A 96 -3.21 16.46 13.40
C GLN A 96 -3.63 16.37 14.89
N ARG A 97 -3.91 17.49 15.56
CA ARG A 97 -4.41 17.46 16.94
C ARG A 97 -5.79 16.81 17.04
N ASP A 98 -6.65 17.05 16.05
CA ASP A 98 -8.02 16.54 16.01
C ASP A 98 -7.99 15.02 15.73
N LEU A 99 -7.05 14.59 14.87
CA LEU A 99 -6.76 13.18 14.64
C LEU A 99 -6.37 12.41 15.91
N ARG A 100 -5.52 12.98 16.77
CA ARG A 100 -5.11 12.29 18.02
C ARG A 100 -6.29 11.95 18.92
N HIS A 101 -7.34 12.78 18.90
CA HIS A 101 -8.57 12.50 19.63
C HIS A 101 -9.33 11.32 19.01
N LEU A 102 -9.50 11.30 17.68
CA LEU A 102 -10.14 10.19 16.97
C LEU A 102 -9.43 8.86 17.21
N LEU A 103 -8.10 8.85 17.17
CA LEU A 103 -7.30 7.65 17.43
C LEU A 103 -7.48 7.12 18.86
N ARG A 104 -7.54 8.02 19.85
CA ARG A 104 -7.81 7.65 21.25
C ARG A 104 -9.19 7.00 21.40
N GLN A 105 -10.22 7.52 20.73
CA GLN A 105 -11.57 6.94 20.75
C GLN A 105 -11.61 5.54 20.15
N ALA A 106 -10.91 5.35 19.03
CA ALA A 106 -10.83 4.05 18.36
C ALA A 106 -9.91 3.05 19.09
N GLY A 107 -9.27 3.44 20.20
CA GLY A 107 -8.29 2.59 20.90
C GLY A 107 -6.99 2.36 20.12
N ILE A 108 -6.73 3.17 19.08
CA ILE A 108 -5.60 3.00 18.16
C ILE A 108 -4.36 3.69 18.75
N GLN A 109 -3.27 2.93 18.93
CA GLN A 109 -1.98 3.46 19.35
C GLN A 109 -1.09 3.73 18.13
N ALA A 110 -1.01 4.99 17.71
CA ALA A 110 -0.11 5.40 16.63
C ALA A 110 1.37 5.29 17.03
N ARG A 111 2.16 4.61 16.20
CA ARG A 111 3.63 4.66 16.18
C ARG A 111 4.11 5.88 15.39
N SER A 112 3.50 6.14 14.24
CA SER A 112 3.80 7.30 13.38
C SER A 112 2.52 7.87 12.79
N ILE A 113 2.53 9.17 12.53
CA ILE A 113 1.46 9.90 11.86
C ILE A 113 2.11 10.78 10.80
N THR A 114 1.72 10.59 9.55
CA THR A 114 2.26 11.32 8.40
C THR A 114 1.10 11.97 7.63
N GLU A 115 1.22 13.25 7.30
CA GLU A 115 0.25 13.92 6.44
C GLU A 115 0.54 13.60 4.97
N ILE A 116 -0.50 13.25 4.21
CA ILE A 116 -0.37 12.94 2.78
C ILE A 116 -0.66 14.22 1.99
N PRO A 117 0.27 14.70 1.15
CA PRO A 117 0.07 15.87 0.30
C PRO A 117 -1.17 15.75 -0.58
N GLY A 118 -1.95 16.85 -0.69
CA GLY A 118 -3.23 16.88 -1.40
C GLY A 118 -3.15 16.51 -2.88
N ASP A 119 -2.04 16.84 -3.52
CA ASP A 119 -1.74 16.52 -4.92
C ASP A 119 -1.48 15.03 -5.17
N GLU A 120 -1.18 14.25 -4.12
CA GLU A 120 -0.94 12.82 -4.22
C GLU A 120 -2.23 11.98 -4.09
N TRP A 121 -3.33 12.54 -3.58
CA TRP A 121 -4.53 11.79 -3.19
C TRP A 121 -5.17 10.99 -4.34
N GLU A 122 -5.18 11.56 -5.54
CA GLU A 122 -5.74 10.91 -6.74
C GLU A 122 -4.89 9.76 -7.26
N SER A 123 -3.61 9.73 -6.90
CA SER A 123 -2.65 8.68 -7.30
C SER A 123 -2.37 7.67 -6.19
N PHE A 124 -2.93 7.89 -5.00
CA PHE A 124 -2.69 7.06 -3.82
C PHE A 124 -3.74 5.94 -3.74
N TYR A 125 -3.35 4.73 -4.13
CA TYR A 125 -4.22 3.56 -4.14
C TYR A 125 -4.30 2.89 -2.77
N VAL A 126 -5.52 2.54 -2.37
CA VAL A 126 -5.85 1.88 -1.11
C VAL A 126 -6.65 0.63 -1.42
N SER A 127 -6.25 -0.52 -0.86
CA SER A 127 -7.03 -1.75 -0.96
C SER A 127 -8.25 -1.64 -0.04
N LEU A 128 -9.42 -2.08 -0.52
CA LEU A 128 -10.59 -2.25 0.33
C LEU A 128 -10.55 -3.62 1.00
N ASP A 129 -10.95 -3.70 2.27
CA ASP A 129 -10.95 -4.94 3.03
C ASP A 129 -11.71 -6.07 2.30
N GLY A 130 -11.02 -7.17 2.01
CA GLY A 130 -11.62 -8.42 1.54
C GLY A 130 -11.88 -8.57 0.03
N ALA A 131 -11.39 -7.69 -0.84
CA ALA A 131 -11.55 -7.84 -2.29
C ALA A 131 -10.31 -7.43 -3.10
N ASP A 132 -10.15 -8.02 -4.30
CA ASP A 132 -9.20 -7.60 -5.35
C ASP A 132 -9.58 -6.23 -5.96
N SER A 133 -10.11 -5.30 -5.15
CA SER A 133 -10.57 -3.99 -5.56
C SER A 133 -9.80 -2.90 -4.84
N TYR A 134 -9.31 -1.94 -5.63
CA TYR A 134 -8.58 -0.77 -5.15
C TYR A 134 -9.40 0.49 -5.41
N THR A 135 -9.26 1.47 -4.53
CA THR A 135 -9.78 2.83 -4.71
C THR A 135 -8.66 3.84 -4.47
N THR A 136 -8.91 5.13 -4.73
CA THR A 136 -7.96 6.21 -4.43
C THR A 136 -8.39 6.97 -3.18
N LEU A 137 -7.43 7.59 -2.49
CA LEU A 137 -7.75 8.50 -1.39
C LEU A 137 -8.60 9.68 -1.85
N GLY A 138 -8.42 10.16 -3.09
CA GLY A 138 -9.24 11.22 -3.68
C GLY A 138 -10.74 10.87 -3.75
N LEU A 139 -11.07 9.62 -4.12
CA LEU A 139 -12.47 9.16 -4.13
C LEU A 139 -13.03 9.01 -2.71
N LEU A 140 -12.27 8.41 -1.80
CA LEU A 140 -12.69 8.23 -0.41
C LEU A 140 -12.90 9.58 0.31
N GLU A 141 -12.09 10.58 -0.01
CA GLU A 141 -12.17 11.91 0.57
C GLU A 141 -13.49 12.62 0.24
N GLN A 142 -14.05 12.38 -0.95
CA GLN A 142 -15.32 12.97 -1.37
C GLN A 142 -16.52 12.34 -0.63
N GLU A 143 -16.42 11.05 -0.29
CA GLU A 143 -17.48 10.30 0.39
C GLU A 143 -17.50 10.56 1.92
N VAL A 144 -16.32 10.77 2.51
CA VAL A 144 -16.17 10.93 3.96
C VAL A 144 -15.90 12.38 4.31
N VAL A 145 -16.81 12.99 5.09
CA VAL A 145 -16.67 14.39 5.54
C VAL A 145 -15.47 14.56 6.46
N LEU A 146 -15.34 13.70 7.49
CA LEU A 146 -14.21 13.57 8.41
C LEU A 146 -14.22 12.17 9.02
N GLY A 147 -13.06 11.66 9.45
CA GLY A 147 -12.95 10.38 10.15
C GLY A 147 -12.12 9.36 9.39
N LEU A 148 -12.37 8.08 9.66
CA LEU A 148 -11.66 6.97 9.04
C LEU A 148 -12.03 6.86 7.56
N LEU A 149 -11.04 6.81 6.69
CA LEU A 149 -11.17 6.59 5.25
C LEU A 149 -10.95 5.12 4.90
N ALA A 150 -9.87 4.54 5.42
CA ALA A 150 -9.46 3.18 5.11
C ALA A 150 -8.59 2.59 6.22
N HIS A 151 -8.62 1.27 6.32
CA HIS A 151 -7.77 0.47 7.18
C HIS A 151 -7.09 -0.59 6.30
N LEU A 152 -5.79 -0.78 6.46
CA LEU A 152 -5.09 -1.94 5.93
C LEU A 152 -4.45 -2.70 7.07
N GLU A 153 -4.82 -3.97 7.16
CA GLU A 153 -4.09 -4.95 7.93
C GLU A 153 -2.62 -4.99 7.50
N PRO A 154 -1.70 -5.41 8.38
CA PRO A 154 -0.30 -5.55 8.01
C PRO A 154 -0.26 -6.54 6.84
N VAL A 155 0.28 -6.10 5.71
CA VAL A 155 0.67 -7.05 4.67
C VAL A 155 1.69 -7.94 5.36
N LEU A 156 1.29 -9.17 5.71
CA LEU A 156 2.24 -10.22 6.05
C LEU A 156 3.29 -10.14 4.97
N GLU A 157 4.51 -9.73 5.32
CA GLU A 157 5.63 -9.71 4.40
C GLU A 157 5.76 -11.16 3.91
N THR A 158 5.09 -11.46 2.80
CA THR A 158 5.44 -12.61 1.98
C THR A 158 6.84 -12.25 1.58
N GLN A 159 7.81 -12.92 2.20
CA GLN A 159 9.23 -12.73 1.93
C GLN A 159 9.38 -12.45 0.45
N ALA A 160 9.91 -11.25 0.13
CA ALA A 160 10.07 -10.84 -1.26
C ALA A 160 10.65 -12.04 -2.02
N ALA A 161 9.90 -12.52 -3.02
CA ALA A 161 10.24 -13.77 -3.67
C ALA A 161 11.72 -13.70 -4.09
N GLU A 162 12.54 -14.58 -3.52
CA GLU A 162 13.96 -14.57 -3.81
C GLU A 162 14.13 -14.93 -5.29
N VAL A 163 14.40 -13.93 -6.12
CA VAL A 163 14.63 -14.13 -7.55
C VAL A 163 16.04 -14.69 -7.69
N CYS A 164 16.13 -16.00 -7.94
CA CYS A 164 17.40 -16.63 -8.27
C CYS A 164 17.69 -16.47 -9.77
N VAL A 165 18.85 -15.88 -10.08
CA VAL A 165 19.39 -15.87 -11.46
C VAL A 165 20.42 -17.01 -11.55
N PRO A 166 20.38 -17.86 -12.58
CA PRO A 166 21.31 -18.97 -12.68
C PRO A 166 22.77 -18.51 -12.70
N VAL A 167 23.62 -19.14 -11.90
CA VAL A 167 25.06 -18.87 -11.89
C VAL A 167 25.70 -19.52 -13.13
N GLY A 168 25.89 -18.73 -14.18
CA GLY A 168 26.59 -19.12 -15.40
C GLY A 168 25.90 -18.68 -16.69
N THR A 169 26.56 -18.94 -17.83
CA THR A 169 26.01 -18.61 -19.15
C THR A 169 25.32 -19.82 -19.77
N TYR A 170 24.12 -19.62 -20.28
CA TYR A 170 23.45 -20.60 -21.13
C TYR A 170 23.95 -20.46 -22.56
N LYS A 171 24.14 -21.59 -23.22
CA LYS A 171 24.32 -21.65 -24.68
C LYS A 171 23.01 -22.09 -25.30
N VAL A 172 22.71 -21.61 -26.50
CA VAL A 172 21.47 -21.92 -27.21
C VAL A 172 21.71 -22.17 -28.69
N ILE A 173 20.97 -23.11 -29.27
CA ILE A 173 20.89 -23.34 -30.71
C ILE A 173 19.45 -23.65 -31.11
N ARG A 174 18.97 -23.07 -32.21
CA ARG A 174 17.66 -23.39 -32.78
C ARG A 174 17.79 -24.57 -33.75
N TYR A 175 16.88 -25.55 -33.64
CA TYR A 175 16.81 -26.63 -34.61
C TYR A 175 15.92 -26.23 -35.80
N GLY A 176 16.51 -25.98 -36.96
CA GLY A 176 15.80 -25.62 -38.20
C GLY A 176 15.38 -26.82 -39.06
N GLY A 177 15.67 -28.05 -38.64
CA GLY A 177 15.38 -29.26 -39.41
C GLY A 177 16.47 -29.67 -40.41
N ASN A 178 17.30 -28.74 -40.87
CA ASN A 178 18.44 -28.99 -41.76
C ASN A 178 19.78 -29.12 -41.00
N ASN A 179 19.87 -28.55 -39.80
CA ASN A 179 21.09 -28.48 -38.99
C ASN A 179 21.22 -29.61 -37.95
N GLY A 180 20.65 -30.80 -38.21
CA GLY A 180 20.64 -31.90 -37.24
C GLY A 180 22.03 -32.35 -36.76
N GLY A 181 23.07 -32.21 -37.60
CA GLY A 181 24.46 -32.48 -37.19
C GLY A 181 24.99 -31.48 -36.17
N GLN A 182 24.63 -30.19 -36.31
CA GLN A 182 25.01 -29.16 -35.34
C GLN A 182 24.33 -29.39 -33.99
N ILE A 183 23.06 -29.82 -33.99
CA ILE A 183 22.35 -30.20 -32.76
C ILE A 183 23.04 -31.37 -32.05
N VAL A 184 23.41 -32.42 -32.79
CA VAL A 184 24.12 -33.58 -32.21
C VAL A 184 25.47 -33.17 -31.60
N ASN A 185 26.20 -32.24 -32.22
CA ASN A 185 27.45 -31.73 -31.64
C ASN A 185 27.20 -30.85 -30.42
N PHE A 186 26.16 -30.02 -30.45
CA PHE A 186 25.83 -29.09 -29.37
C PHE A 186 25.48 -29.82 -28.05
N VAL A 187 24.73 -30.92 -28.13
CA VAL A 187 24.23 -31.67 -26.96
C VAL A 187 25.29 -32.56 -26.29
N GLN A 188 26.48 -32.72 -26.86
CA GLN A 188 27.57 -33.50 -26.25
C GLN A 188 27.85 -33.04 -24.81
N PRO A 189 28.08 -33.94 -23.84
CA PRO A 189 28.39 -35.36 -24.00
C PRO A 189 27.16 -36.27 -24.15
N HIS A 190 25.94 -35.74 -24.15
CA HIS A 190 24.74 -36.54 -24.32
C HIS A 190 24.73 -37.19 -25.71
N ARG A 191 24.32 -38.46 -25.77
CA ARG A 191 24.16 -39.16 -27.04
C ARG A 191 22.90 -38.64 -27.73
N ALA A 192 23.02 -38.33 -29.02
CA ALA A 192 21.89 -37.95 -29.84
C ALA A 192 21.98 -38.62 -31.21
N GLN A 193 20.84 -39.05 -31.74
CA GLN A 193 20.74 -39.66 -33.06
C GLN A 193 20.08 -38.69 -34.03
N LYS A 194 20.81 -38.36 -35.09
CA LYS A 194 20.31 -37.51 -36.17
C LYS A 194 19.26 -38.27 -36.99
N GLY A 195 18.05 -37.71 -37.06
CA GLY A 195 17.03 -38.15 -38.01
C GLY A 195 17.34 -37.71 -39.45
N LYS A 196 16.52 -38.14 -40.42
CA LYS A 196 16.56 -37.61 -41.79
C LYS A 196 16.30 -36.09 -41.79
N LYS A 197 16.68 -35.38 -42.86
CA LYS A 197 16.42 -33.94 -43.02
C LYS A 197 14.94 -33.61 -42.72
N GLY A 198 14.70 -32.61 -41.88
CA GLY A 198 13.36 -32.19 -41.45
C GLY A 198 12.68 -33.11 -40.42
N LYS A 199 13.30 -34.23 -40.05
CA LYS A 199 12.79 -35.13 -38.99
C LYS A 199 13.41 -34.79 -37.63
N PRO A 200 12.80 -35.20 -36.52
CA PRO A 200 13.33 -34.91 -35.20
C PRO A 200 14.72 -35.51 -34.96
N VAL A 201 15.52 -34.85 -34.13
CA VAL A 201 16.74 -35.43 -33.54
C VAL A 201 16.34 -36.09 -32.22
N GLN A 202 16.81 -37.31 -31.96
CA GLN A 202 16.46 -38.05 -30.75
C GLN A 202 17.60 -37.95 -29.73
N LEU A 203 17.33 -37.35 -28.58
CA LEU A 203 18.24 -37.37 -27.43
C LEU A 203 18.10 -38.71 -26.71
N LEU A 204 19.23 -39.36 -26.45
CA LEU A 204 19.32 -40.69 -25.88
C LEU A 204 19.94 -40.63 -24.48
N VAL A 205 19.28 -41.22 -23.50
CA VAL A 205 19.83 -41.44 -22.16
C VAL A 205 19.84 -42.94 -21.86
N LYS A 206 21.01 -43.46 -21.50
CA LYS A 206 21.24 -44.91 -21.32
C LYS A 206 20.75 -45.75 -22.51
N GLY A 207 20.88 -45.22 -23.73
CA GLY A 207 20.49 -45.90 -24.97
C GLY A 207 18.99 -45.88 -25.31
N ARG A 208 18.14 -45.23 -24.49
CA ARG A 208 16.71 -45.05 -24.77
C ARG A 208 16.40 -43.63 -25.18
N ILE A 209 15.42 -43.45 -26.07
CA ILE A 209 14.96 -42.13 -26.51
C ILE A 209 14.24 -41.46 -25.34
N GLN A 210 14.75 -40.33 -24.89
CA GLN A 210 14.14 -39.54 -23.82
C GLN A 210 13.41 -38.31 -24.37
N THR A 211 13.97 -37.68 -25.40
CA THR A 211 13.44 -36.42 -25.95
C THR A 211 13.60 -36.38 -27.45
N ALA A 212 12.54 -35.97 -28.16
CA ALA A 212 12.57 -35.74 -29.60
C ALA A 212 12.60 -34.23 -29.89
N ILE A 213 13.72 -33.74 -30.39
CA ILE A 213 13.95 -32.35 -30.75
C ILE A 213 13.35 -32.11 -32.14
N LYS A 214 12.21 -31.43 -32.20
CA LYS A 214 11.48 -31.14 -33.45
C LYS A 214 11.97 -29.83 -34.10
N PRO A 215 11.86 -29.69 -35.44
CA PRO A 215 12.13 -28.42 -36.10
C PRO A 215 11.32 -27.28 -35.46
N GLY A 216 11.96 -26.13 -35.25
CA GLY A 216 11.39 -24.95 -34.58
C GLY A 216 11.70 -24.86 -33.09
N MET A 217 12.19 -25.93 -32.44
CA MET A 217 12.58 -25.92 -31.03
C MET A 217 13.94 -25.26 -30.80
N TYR A 218 14.10 -24.67 -29.61
CA TYR A 218 15.37 -24.20 -29.08
C TYR A 218 15.96 -25.25 -28.15
N VAL A 219 17.23 -25.55 -28.33
CA VAL A 219 18.00 -26.45 -27.48
C VAL A 219 18.94 -25.57 -26.65
N VAL A 220 18.77 -25.62 -25.34
CA VAL A 220 19.48 -24.79 -24.37
C VAL A 220 20.38 -25.69 -23.55
N LYS A 221 21.60 -25.22 -23.28
CA LYS A 221 22.60 -25.94 -22.49
C LYS A 221 23.14 -25.06 -21.40
N ASN A 222 23.03 -25.51 -20.15
CA ASN A 222 23.51 -24.76 -18.98
C ASN A 222 25.01 -24.98 -18.72
N SER A 223 25.54 -24.31 -17.69
CA SER A 223 26.94 -24.44 -17.25
C SER A 223 27.31 -25.86 -16.80
N LEU A 224 26.35 -26.63 -16.30
CA LEU A 224 26.49 -28.04 -15.93
C LEU A 224 26.41 -29.01 -17.12
N LYS A 225 26.30 -28.48 -18.35
CA LYS A 225 26.15 -29.23 -19.62
C LYS A 225 24.84 -29.98 -19.77
N GLU A 226 23.86 -29.76 -18.89
CA GLU A 226 22.50 -30.30 -19.03
C GLU A 226 21.80 -29.67 -20.23
N VAL A 227 20.97 -30.46 -20.92
CA VAL A 227 20.31 -30.06 -22.16
C VAL A 227 18.82 -30.00 -21.93
N MET A 228 18.23 -28.83 -22.18
CA MET A 228 16.79 -28.60 -22.13
C MET A 228 16.29 -28.19 -23.52
N CYS A 229 15.05 -28.56 -23.84
CA CYS A 229 14.44 -28.27 -25.14
C CYS A 229 13.15 -27.50 -24.92
N TYR A 230 13.02 -26.37 -25.59
CA TYR A 230 11.87 -25.48 -25.48
C TYR A 230 11.24 -25.25 -26.85
N THR A 231 9.93 -25.07 -26.88
CA THR A 231 9.27 -24.41 -28.02
C THR A 231 9.73 -22.95 -28.11
N SER A 232 9.48 -22.30 -29.26
CA SER A 232 9.80 -20.87 -29.39
C SER A 232 9.09 -20.03 -28.34
N LYS A 233 7.84 -20.34 -28.02
CA LYS A 233 7.06 -19.60 -27.00
C LYS A 233 7.68 -19.75 -25.60
N GLU A 234 7.92 -20.98 -25.16
CA GLU A 234 8.50 -21.25 -23.83
C GLU A 234 9.90 -20.64 -23.70
N PHE A 235 10.70 -20.68 -24.77
CA PHE A 235 12.05 -20.14 -24.74
C PHE A 235 12.04 -18.62 -24.47
N PHE A 236 11.24 -17.85 -25.21
CA PHE A 236 11.17 -16.39 -25.03
C PHE A 236 10.39 -15.95 -23.79
N MET A 237 9.69 -16.86 -23.11
CA MET A 237 9.15 -16.59 -21.77
C MET A 237 10.23 -16.68 -20.67
N LEU A 238 11.32 -17.40 -20.93
CA LEU A 238 12.33 -17.74 -19.92
C LEU A 238 13.69 -17.10 -20.20
N PHE A 239 13.98 -16.73 -21.44
CA PHE A 239 15.31 -16.28 -21.86
C PHE A 239 15.24 -15.09 -22.81
N ASP A 240 16.10 -14.11 -22.56
CA ASP A 240 16.46 -13.07 -23.53
C ASP A 240 17.72 -13.48 -24.31
N LEU A 241 17.68 -13.32 -25.64
CA LEU A 241 18.86 -13.51 -26.48
C LEU A 241 19.72 -12.26 -26.44
N LEU A 242 20.68 -12.22 -25.52
CA LEU A 242 21.78 -11.28 -25.60
C LEU A 242 22.70 -11.73 -26.74
N GLN A 243 22.53 -11.14 -27.93
CA GLN A 243 23.56 -11.26 -28.96
C GLN A 243 24.81 -10.56 -28.44
N ASP A 244 25.84 -11.34 -28.15
CA ASP A 244 27.15 -10.81 -27.80
C ASP A 244 27.68 -10.05 -29.03
N THR A 245 27.48 -8.73 -29.08
CA THR A 245 27.92 -7.85 -30.16
C THR A 245 29.44 -7.74 -30.26
N LYS A 246 30.20 -8.57 -29.52
CA LYS A 246 31.66 -8.64 -29.58
C LYS A 246 32.21 -9.67 -30.56
N TYR A 247 31.37 -10.35 -31.35
CA TYR A 247 31.84 -11.16 -32.48
C TYR A 247 31.51 -10.47 -33.81
N ARG A 248 32.40 -9.55 -34.25
CA ARG A 248 32.51 -9.23 -35.67
C ARG A 248 33.21 -10.40 -36.35
N PRO A 249 32.61 -11.10 -37.33
CA PRO A 249 33.38 -11.91 -38.26
C PRO A 249 34.16 -10.95 -39.17
N ASN A 250 35.44 -11.26 -39.36
CA ASN A 250 36.47 -10.44 -40.01
C ASN A 250 36.07 -9.80 -41.35
N GLY A 251 36.53 -8.56 -41.53
CA GLY A 251 36.70 -7.85 -42.80
C GLY A 251 37.78 -6.80 -42.62
#